data_AF-A0A974U6J0-F1
#
_entry.id   AF-A0A974U6J0-F1
#
_cell.length_a   1.000
_cell.length_b   1.000
_cell.length_c   1.000
_cell.angle_alpha   90.00
_cell.angle_beta   90.00
_cell.angle_gamma   90.00
#
_symmetry.space_group_name_H-M   'P 1'
#
loop_
_entity.id
_entity.type
_entity.pdbx_description
1 polymer ?
#
loop_
_entity_poly.entity_id
_entity_poly.type
_entity_poly.pdbx_seq_one_letter_code
_entity_poly.pdbx_strand_id
1 'polypeptide(L)'
;MKKLKFLFLLLLALSFSCVTDDNESENQEQEQEIVGYSNIKKDSWRNQIGQEFEVEGILIVENQAAKLLVSQNDYYVDGLIDERNYIHINMDSDLENELNLNEYYGKKVKITGTLEVSNNESYLSTSQILGDISLATLLINNLSGIQILSPTVFISRPEFYNVCIRYPQLCEFDFSQENKTALIYSGGINDGYAYMRYWNDVKFMYSILLDKGYPEDNIRVVYKNGIGEDSDIPVHYAANQTGLNNAFSYLGNRMNSNTKFFLMMNNHGGGNDTYNPSYGNSGVIDSNGDDNRAGINDNVDEQFFYYNSSTALTDDFLASKINALPMNSMIAVVKPCYSGGVIWDFKGPNRVIMTSGTEFQVTYSHTSGMFGEFTYHFFAAVTGKDPITGNTVNADLNADGKISMYEAQVYILANDARNEQPQYEDDNDGVGTSSPSASGVGASTFL
;
A
#
# COMPACT_ATOMS: atom_id res chain seq x y z
N MET A 1 -2.40 -42.50 50.78
CA MET A 1 -1.70 -42.43 49.48
C MET A 1 -2.68 -42.78 48.38
N LYS A 2 -2.81 -41.88 47.39
CA LYS A 2 -3.82 -41.89 46.31
C LYS A 2 -3.78 -43.18 45.48
N LYS A 3 -4.95 -43.72 45.14
CA LYS A 3 -5.13 -44.69 44.06
C LYS A 3 -5.74 -44.01 42.84
N LEU A 4 -5.15 -44.37 41.70
CA LEU A 4 -5.49 -44.05 40.32
C LEU A 4 -6.61 -44.98 39.83
N LYS A 5 -7.56 -44.48 39.02
CA LYS A 5 -7.89 -44.99 37.66
C LYS A 5 -9.28 -44.52 37.17
N PHE A 6 -9.28 -44.09 35.90
CA PHE A 6 -10.39 -43.89 34.98
C PHE A 6 -11.32 -45.12 34.87
N LEU A 7 -12.64 -44.91 34.68
CA LEU A 7 -13.36 -45.33 33.46
C LEU A 7 -14.80 -44.75 33.40
N PHE A 8 -15.18 -44.39 32.16
CA PHE A 8 -16.45 -43.90 31.63
C PHE A 8 -17.68 -44.78 31.94
N LEU A 9 -18.87 -44.18 32.11
CA LEU A 9 -20.10 -44.66 31.47
C LEU A 9 -21.21 -43.59 31.40
N LEU A 10 -21.71 -43.41 30.18
CA LEU A 10 -22.92 -42.69 29.74
C LEU A 10 -24.18 -43.13 30.50
N LEU A 11 -25.15 -42.23 30.70
CA LEU A 11 -26.56 -42.51 30.36
C LEU A 11 -27.41 -41.23 30.28
N LEU A 12 -28.01 -41.03 29.11
CA LEU A 12 -29.01 -40.02 28.76
C LEU A 12 -30.39 -40.39 29.34
N ALA A 13 -31.18 -39.40 29.77
CA ALA A 13 -32.64 -39.43 29.65
C ALA A 13 -33.25 -38.01 29.70
N LEU A 14 -33.89 -37.66 28.58
CA LEU A 14 -34.89 -36.60 28.34
C LEU A 14 -36.03 -36.68 29.38
N SER A 15 -36.88 -35.69 29.66
CA SER A 15 -37.33 -34.45 29.01
C SER A 15 -38.17 -33.69 30.05
N PHE A 16 -38.31 -32.36 29.94
CA PHE A 16 -39.57 -31.68 30.28
C PHE A 16 -39.66 -30.34 29.53
N SER A 17 -40.72 -30.20 28.74
CA SER A 17 -41.11 -28.98 28.03
C SER A 17 -41.78 -28.00 28.99
N CYS A 18 -41.56 -26.70 28.79
CA CYS A 18 -42.55 -25.66 29.04
C CYS A 18 -42.37 -24.54 28.01
N VAL A 19 -43.51 -24.13 27.47
CA VAL A 19 -43.75 -23.11 26.45
C VAL A 19 -43.94 -21.76 27.13
N THR A 20 -43.41 -20.69 26.55
CA THR A 20 -44.11 -19.39 26.45
C THR A 20 -43.68 -18.66 25.18
N ASP A 21 -44.68 -18.23 24.43
CA ASP A 21 -44.64 -17.28 23.31
C ASP A 21 -43.86 -16.01 23.67
N ASP A 22 -43.13 -15.47 22.70
CA ASP A 22 -43.15 -14.04 22.35
C ASP A 22 -42.76 -13.90 20.87
N ASN A 23 -43.75 -13.56 20.04
CA ASN A 23 -43.57 -13.14 18.66
C ASN A 23 -43.11 -11.67 18.65
N GLU A 24 -41.80 -11.44 18.57
CA GLU A 24 -41.29 -10.21 17.98
C GLU A 24 -40.98 -10.48 16.51
N SER A 25 -41.75 -9.83 15.63
CA SER A 25 -41.49 -9.81 14.20
C SER A 25 -40.20 -9.03 13.95
N GLU A 26 -39.07 -9.73 13.88
CA GLU A 26 -37.87 -9.20 13.24
C GLU A 26 -38.20 -8.97 11.77
N ASN A 27 -38.35 -7.68 11.40
CA ASN A 27 -38.14 -7.25 10.03
C ASN A 27 -36.69 -7.57 9.70
N GLN A 28 -36.46 -8.78 9.17
CA GLN A 28 -35.27 -9.08 8.40
C GLN A 28 -35.34 -8.22 7.14
N GLU A 29 -34.78 -7.00 7.22
CA GLU A 29 -34.18 -6.41 6.03
C GLU A 29 -33.19 -7.46 5.51
N GLN A 30 -33.58 -8.13 4.43
CA GLN A 30 -32.64 -8.88 3.61
C GLN A 30 -31.56 -7.88 3.21
N GLU A 31 -30.44 -7.91 3.93
CA GLU A 31 -29.21 -7.31 3.48
C GLU A 31 -28.87 -8.03 2.18
N GLN A 32 -29.25 -7.41 1.07
CA GLN A 32 -28.98 -7.91 -0.27
C GLN A 32 -27.47 -8.06 -0.34
N GLU A 33 -26.99 -9.31 -0.32
CA GLU A 33 -25.59 -9.63 -0.50
C GLU A 33 -25.13 -8.92 -1.78
N ILE A 34 -24.37 -7.84 -1.63
CA ILE A 34 -24.01 -7.00 -2.77
C ILE A 34 -23.07 -7.85 -3.64
N VAL A 35 -23.59 -8.36 -4.75
CA VAL A 35 -22.83 -9.11 -5.77
C VAL A 35 -21.98 -8.14 -6.60
N GLY A 36 -21.23 -7.28 -5.91
CA GLY A 36 -20.50 -6.13 -6.43
C GLY A 36 -21.16 -5.46 -7.65
N TYR A 37 -20.35 -5.26 -8.69
CA TYR A 37 -20.81 -4.80 -10.00
C TYR A 37 -20.78 -5.92 -11.04
N SER A 38 -20.86 -7.18 -10.63
CA SER A 38 -20.67 -8.36 -11.51
C SER A 38 -21.70 -8.46 -12.64
N ASN A 39 -22.87 -7.81 -12.49
CA ASN A 39 -23.88 -7.70 -13.53
C ASN A 39 -23.44 -6.82 -14.72
N ILE A 40 -22.54 -5.87 -14.47
CA ILE A 40 -21.91 -4.95 -15.43
C ILE A 40 -20.52 -5.46 -15.79
N LYS A 41 -19.68 -5.69 -14.78
CA LYS A 41 -18.28 -6.16 -14.85
C LYS A 41 -18.23 -7.66 -15.13
N LYS A 42 -18.56 -8.05 -16.37
CA LYS A 42 -18.35 -9.41 -16.94
C LYS A 42 -17.66 -9.35 -18.30
N ASP A 43 -17.16 -10.48 -18.82
CA ASP A 43 -16.43 -10.54 -20.11
C ASP A 43 -17.19 -9.89 -21.29
N SER A 44 -18.52 -9.89 -21.23
CA SER A 44 -19.40 -9.32 -22.26
C SER A 44 -19.85 -7.88 -22.00
N TRP A 45 -19.23 -7.15 -21.05
CA TRP A 45 -19.65 -5.80 -20.64
C TRP A 45 -19.77 -4.82 -21.82
N ARG A 46 -18.91 -4.96 -22.84
CA ARG A 46 -18.95 -4.13 -24.06
C ARG A 46 -20.27 -4.24 -24.84
N ASN A 47 -21.00 -5.35 -24.71
CA ASN A 47 -22.33 -5.52 -25.33
C ASN A 47 -23.42 -4.68 -24.64
N GLN A 48 -23.11 -4.10 -23.47
CA GLN A 48 -24.02 -3.29 -22.68
C GLN A 48 -23.71 -1.79 -22.74
N ILE A 49 -22.71 -1.38 -23.54
CA ILE A 49 -22.42 0.05 -23.75
C ILE A 49 -23.67 0.76 -24.26
N GLY A 50 -23.95 1.94 -23.70
CA GLY A 50 -25.16 2.72 -23.98
C GLY A 50 -26.38 2.30 -23.16
N GLN A 51 -26.32 1.21 -22.38
CA GLN A 51 -27.37 0.86 -21.42
C GLN A 51 -27.22 1.67 -20.14
N GLU A 52 -28.35 2.02 -19.54
CA GLU A 52 -28.40 2.68 -18.24
C GLU A 52 -28.34 1.65 -17.11
N PHE A 53 -27.59 1.97 -16.07
CA PHE A 53 -27.50 1.19 -14.84
C PHE A 53 -27.71 2.10 -13.64
N GLU A 54 -28.46 1.58 -12.67
CA GLU A 54 -28.52 2.13 -11.31
C GLU A 54 -27.67 1.24 -10.40
N VAL A 55 -26.68 1.83 -9.72
CA VAL A 55 -25.74 1.13 -8.85
C VAL A 55 -25.56 1.85 -7.53
N GLU A 56 -25.16 1.12 -6.49
CA GLU A 56 -24.84 1.68 -5.19
C GLU A 56 -23.37 1.42 -4.83
N GLY A 57 -22.77 2.30 -4.04
CA GLY A 57 -21.42 2.10 -3.54
C GLY A 57 -20.90 3.28 -2.73
N ILE A 58 -19.68 3.16 -2.23
CA ILE A 58 -18.98 4.22 -1.51
C ILE A 58 -18.17 5.03 -2.53
N LEU A 59 -18.48 6.31 -2.67
CA LEU A 59 -17.84 7.16 -3.66
C LEU A 59 -16.46 7.61 -3.20
N ILE A 60 -15.45 7.30 -4.00
CA ILE A 60 -14.07 7.73 -3.83
C ILE A 60 -13.71 8.65 -4.98
N VAL A 61 -13.08 9.79 -4.64
CA VAL A 61 -12.62 10.79 -5.59
C VAL A 61 -11.17 11.15 -5.24
N GLU A 62 -10.25 10.72 -6.11
CA GLU A 62 -8.79 10.84 -5.95
C GLU A 62 -8.19 11.25 -7.28
N ASN A 63 -7.25 12.21 -7.32
CA ASN A 63 -6.57 12.62 -8.56
C ASN A 63 -7.51 12.92 -9.75
N GLN A 64 -8.66 13.54 -9.51
CA GLN A 64 -9.71 13.80 -10.52
C GLN A 64 -10.40 12.54 -11.09
N ALA A 65 -10.05 11.36 -10.59
CA ALA A 65 -10.71 10.10 -10.85
C ALA A 65 -11.80 9.82 -9.81
N ALA A 66 -12.99 9.42 -10.27
CA ALA A 66 -14.06 8.99 -9.39
C ALA A 66 -14.38 7.49 -9.61
N LYS A 67 -14.64 6.78 -8.51
CA LYS A 67 -15.11 5.39 -8.54
C LYS A 67 -16.04 5.09 -7.36
N LEU A 68 -16.97 4.18 -7.57
CA LEU A 68 -17.70 3.55 -6.47
C LEU A 68 -16.99 2.27 -6.05
N LEU A 69 -16.85 2.08 -4.73
CA LEU A 69 -16.40 0.83 -4.13
C LEU A 69 -17.59 0.09 -3.52
N VAL A 70 -17.58 -1.23 -3.63
CA VAL A 70 -18.56 -2.11 -2.97
C VAL A 70 -18.33 -2.11 -1.46
N SER A 71 -17.07 -2.24 -1.05
CA SER A 71 -16.67 -2.31 0.35
C SER A 71 -15.68 -1.20 0.70
N GLN A 72 -15.78 -0.66 1.92
CA GLN A 72 -14.76 0.26 2.42
C GLN A 72 -13.40 -0.41 2.58
N ASN A 73 -13.36 -1.74 2.76
CA ASN A 73 -12.12 -2.47 2.99
C ASN A 73 -11.20 -2.43 1.75
N ASP A 74 -11.78 -2.39 0.54
CA ASP A 74 -11.04 -2.31 -0.72
C ASP A 74 -10.18 -1.03 -0.81
N TYR A 75 -10.59 0.05 -0.13
CA TYR A 75 -9.82 1.29 -0.08
C TYR A 75 -8.52 1.16 0.73
N TYR A 76 -8.54 0.31 1.77
CA TYR A 76 -7.46 0.22 2.75
C TYR A 76 -6.41 -0.85 2.41
N VAL A 77 -6.65 -1.65 1.36
CA VAL A 77 -5.71 -2.66 0.84
C VAL A 77 -4.76 -2.00 -0.16
N ASP A 78 -3.47 -2.31 -0.08
CA ASP A 78 -2.44 -1.82 -1.03
C ASP A 78 -2.26 -2.75 -2.24
N GLY A 79 -3.09 -3.78 -2.37
CA GLY A 79 -3.13 -4.69 -3.50
C GLY A 79 -4.00 -4.16 -4.63
N LEU A 80 -4.06 -4.94 -5.72
CA LEU A 80 -5.06 -4.72 -6.75
C LEU A 80 -6.45 -5.04 -6.20
N ILE A 81 -7.41 -4.17 -6.49
CA ILE A 81 -8.82 -4.40 -6.18
C ILE A 81 -9.43 -5.20 -7.33
N ASP A 82 -10.16 -6.28 -7.01
CA ASP A 82 -10.95 -7.03 -7.99
C ASP A 82 -11.84 -6.08 -8.81
N GLU A 83 -11.80 -6.19 -10.13
CA GLU A 83 -12.47 -5.26 -11.04
C GLU A 83 -14.00 -5.28 -10.90
N ARG A 84 -14.56 -6.30 -10.25
CA ARG A 84 -15.99 -6.41 -9.92
C ARG A 84 -16.36 -5.66 -8.65
N ASN A 85 -15.40 -5.26 -7.82
CA ASN A 85 -15.62 -4.54 -6.57
C ASN A 85 -15.60 -3.02 -6.73
N TYR A 86 -15.33 -2.52 -7.94
CA TYR A 86 -15.42 -1.08 -8.24
C TYR A 86 -16.02 -0.78 -9.61
N ILE A 87 -16.55 0.43 -9.79
CA ILE A 87 -16.92 0.96 -11.10
C ILE A 87 -16.55 2.43 -11.18
N HIS A 88 -15.93 2.84 -12.29
CA HIS A 88 -15.54 4.23 -12.51
C HIS A 88 -16.76 5.09 -12.81
N ILE A 89 -16.66 6.36 -12.41
CA ILE A 89 -17.69 7.37 -12.63
C ILE A 89 -17.08 8.51 -13.44
N ASN A 90 -17.73 8.84 -14.54
CA ASN A 90 -17.49 10.05 -15.32
C ASN A 90 -18.71 10.97 -15.22
N MET A 91 -18.49 12.26 -15.46
CA MET A 91 -19.56 13.24 -15.59
C MET A 91 -19.50 13.88 -16.97
N ASP A 92 -20.67 14.20 -17.51
CA ASP A 92 -20.78 15.07 -18.67
C ASP A 92 -20.23 16.48 -18.32
N SER A 93 -19.57 17.13 -19.27
CA SER A 93 -18.92 18.43 -19.07
C SER A 93 -19.87 19.53 -18.59
N ASP A 94 -21.16 19.47 -18.97
CA ASP A 94 -22.14 20.44 -18.50
C ASP A 94 -22.44 20.26 -17.02
N LEU A 95 -22.42 19.01 -16.53
CA LEU A 95 -22.67 18.65 -15.14
C LEU A 95 -21.50 18.98 -14.21
N GLU A 96 -20.26 18.96 -14.71
CA GLU A 96 -19.06 19.28 -13.91
C GLU A 96 -19.10 20.69 -13.29
N ASN A 97 -19.84 21.62 -13.90
CA ASN A 97 -20.03 22.98 -13.38
C ASN A 97 -21.10 23.07 -12.29
N GLU A 98 -21.98 22.07 -12.20
CA GLU A 98 -23.15 22.07 -11.30
C GLU A 98 -22.99 21.10 -10.12
N LEU A 99 -22.19 20.04 -10.29
CA LEU A 99 -22.02 18.97 -9.32
C LEU A 99 -20.55 18.79 -8.93
N ASN A 100 -20.26 18.97 -7.64
CA ASN A 100 -18.95 18.66 -7.08
C ASN A 100 -18.96 17.28 -6.41
N LEU A 101 -18.45 16.25 -7.09
CA LEU A 101 -18.36 14.89 -6.52
C LEU A 101 -17.55 14.82 -5.21
N ASN A 102 -16.66 15.80 -4.95
CA ASN A 102 -15.90 15.80 -3.70
C ASN A 102 -16.79 15.94 -2.46
N GLU A 103 -17.99 16.52 -2.58
CA GLU A 103 -18.96 16.63 -1.47
C GLU A 103 -19.58 15.27 -1.07
N TYR A 104 -19.42 14.27 -1.93
CA TYR A 104 -19.96 12.93 -1.77
C TYR A 104 -18.87 11.92 -1.38
N TYR A 105 -17.61 12.34 -1.30
CA TYR A 105 -16.48 11.48 -0.94
C TYR A 105 -16.75 10.69 0.35
N GLY A 106 -16.46 9.40 0.31
CA GLY A 106 -16.54 8.49 1.45
C GLY A 106 -17.96 8.15 1.89
N LYS A 107 -18.99 8.68 1.23
CA LYS A 107 -20.40 8.41 1.53
C LYS A 107 -20.93 7.28 0.66
N LYS A 108 -21.93 6.55 1.16
CA LYS A 108 -22.69 5.59 0.35
C LYS A 108 -23.69 6.35 -0.51
N VAL A 109 -23.57 6.20 -1.82
CA VAL A 109 -24.40 6.85 -2.82
C VAL A 109 -25.05 5.81 -3.74
N LYS A 110 -26.12 6.23 -4.39
CA LYS A 110 -26.73 5.59 -5.54
C LYS A 110 -26.45 6.44 -6.77
N ILE A 111 -25.99 5.82 -7.84
CA ILE A 111 -25.69 6.48 -9.10
C ILE A 111 -26.46 5.80 -10.23
N THR A 112 -27.12 6.61 -11.05
CA THR A 112 -27.71 6.20 -12.31
C THR A 112 -26.91 6.81 -13.44
N GLY A 113 -26.38 5.97 -14.34
CA GLY A 113 -25.54 6.42 -15.43
C GLY A 113 -25.57 5.47 -16.61
N THR A 114 -25.12 5.97 -17.76
CA THR A 114 -24.99 5.18 -19.00
C THR A 114 -23.62 4.54 -19.05
N LEU A 115 -23.56 3.23 -19.31
CA LEU A 115 -22.30 2.51 -19.43
C LEU A 115 -21.51 2.93 -20.68
N GLU A 116 -20.26 3.29 -20.48
CA GLU A 116 -19.31 3.64 -21.53
C GLU A 116 -17.93 3.01 -21.30
N VAL A 117 -17.07 3.15 -22.32
CA VAL A 117 -15.65 2.82 -22.21
C VAL A 117 -14.93 4.06 -21.74
N SER A 118 -14.10 3.94 -20.70
CA SER A 118 -13.26 5.05 -20.26
C SER A 118 -12.37 5.56 -21.39
N ASN A 119 -12.32 6.89 -21.54
CA ASN A 119 -11.37 7.60 -22.39
C ASN A 119 -10.15 8.12 -21.60
N ASN A 120 -10.05 7.82 -20.30
CA ASN A 120 -8.92 8.23 -19.47
C ASN A 120 -7.66 7.46 -19.92
N GLU A 121 -6.66 8.19 -20.41
CA GLU A 121 -5.39 7.63 -20.90
C GLU A 121 -4.66 6.79 -19.84
N SER A 122 -4.76 7.18 -18.56
CA SER A 122 -4.20 6.46 -17.42
C SER A 122 -4.80 5.06 -17.32
N TYR A 123 -6.12 4.93 -17.44
CA TYR A 123 -6.83 3.64 -17.38
C TYR A 123 -6.60 2.80 -18.63
N LEU A 124 -6.61 3.43 -19.81
CA LEU A 124 -6.28 2.77 -21.07
C LEU A 124 -4.89 2.12 -20.99
N SER A 125 -3.90 2.84 -20.44
CA SER A 125 -2.53 2.33 -20.29
C SER A 125 -2.45 1.13 -19.37
N THR A 126 -3.21 1.13 -18.26
CA THR A 126 -3.13 0.06 -17.25
C THR A 126 -4.11 -1.09 -17.47
N SER A 127 -5.08 -0.97 -18.39
CA SER A 127 -6.04 -2.04 -18.69
C SER A 127 -5.40 -3.32 -19.23
N GLN A 128 -4.16 -3.24 -19.71
CA GLN A 128 -3.37 -4.41 -20.10
C GLN A 128 -2.92 -5.25 -18.89
N ILE A 129 -2.84 -4.64 -17.70
CA ILE A 129 -2.53 -5.31 -16.43
C ILE A 129 -3.83 -5.66 -15.70
N LEU A 130 -4.76 -4.70 -15.58
CA LEU A 130 -6.02 -4.84 -14.82
C LEU A 130 -7.16 -5.50 -15.63
N GLY A 131 -6.88 -5.94 -16.86
CA GLY A 131 -7.90 -6.45 -17.79
C GLY A 131 -8.82 -5.38 -18.42
N ASP A 132 -9.41 -5.72 -19.56
CA ASP A 132 -10.28 -4.83 -20.37
C ASP A 132 -11.50 -4.32 -19.58
N ILE A 133 -11.99 -5.13 -18.65
CA ILE A 133 -13.17 -4.86 -17.83
C ILE A 133 -12.97 -3.68 -16.86
N SER A 134 -11.72 -3.36 -16.52
CA SER A 134 -11.37 -2.18 -15.71
C SER A 134 -11.87 -0.89 -16.37
N LEU A 135 -11.96 -0.84 -17.71
CA LEU A 135 -12.39 0.36 -18.46
C LEU A 135 -13.89 0.67 -18.35
N ALA A 136 -14.71 -0.26 -17.84
CA ALA A 136 -16.14 -0.03 -17.69
C ALA A 136 -16.43 1.12 -16.71
N THR A 137 -17.10 2.15 -17.23
CA THR A 137 -17.33 3.44 -16.57
C THR A 137 -18.79 3.85 -16.75
N LEU A 138 -19.40 4.46 -15.72
CA LEU A 138 -20.73 5.05 -15.83
C LEU A 138 -20.61 6.55 -16.07
N LEU A 139 -21.23 7.03 -17.14
CA LEU A 139 -21.40 8.45 -17.43
C LEU A 139 -22.68 8.97 -16.78
N ILE A 140 -22.55 9.99 -15.94
CA ILE A 140 -23.67 10.75 -15.36
C ILE A 140 -23.87 12.01 -16.18
N ASN A 141 -25.10 12.24 -16.67
CA ASN A 141 -25.43 13.37 -17.55
C ASN A 141 -26.49 14.32 -16.95
N ASN A 142 -26.93 14.11 -15.71
CA ASN A 142 -27.88 14.98 -15.03
C ASN A 142 -27.74 14.89 -13.50
N LEU A 143 -28.14 15.95 -12.79
CA LEU A 143 -28.04 16.06 -11.32
C LEU A 143 -28.83 14.98 -10.56
N SER A 144 -29.97 14.52 -11.08
CA SER A 144 -30.75 13.44 -10.45
C SER A 144 -30.08 12.07 -10.55
N GLY A 145 -28.99 11.94 -11.32
CA GLY A 145 -28.22 10.72 -11.45
C GLY A 145 -27.37 10.36 -10.24
N ILE A 146 -27.34 11.18 -9.17
CA ILE A 146 -26.66 10.85 -7.92
C ILE A 146 -27.54 11.14 -6.69
N GLN A 147 -27.62 10.17 -5.79
CA GLN A 147 -28.36 10.28 -4.53
C GLN A 147 -27.51 9.80 -3.36
N ILE A 148 -27.47 10.58 -2.27
CA ILE A 148 -26.89 10.12 -0.99
C ILE A 148 -27.87 9.14 -0.36
N LEU A 149 -27.43 7.89 -0.16
CA LEU A 149 -28.20 6.88 0.57
C LEU A 149 -27.90 6.92 2.06
N SER A 150 -26.64 7.18 2.42
CA SER A 150 -26.21 7.36 3.79
C SER A 150 -25.35 8.62 3.92
N PRO A 151 -25.72 9.57 4.79
CA PRO A 151 -24.90 10.75 5.04
C PRO A 151 -23.64 10.42 5.88
N THR A 152 -23.57 9.23 6.48
CA THR A 152 -22.38 8.76 7.21
C THR A 152 -21.19 8.64 6.28
N VAL A 153 -20.05 9.16 6.72
CA VAL A 153 -18.78 9.03 6.03
C VAL A 153 -18.11 7.73 6.50
N PHE A 154 -17.99 6.76 5.59
CA PHE A 154 -17.33 5.48 5.84
C PHE A 154 -15.82 5.57 5.63
N ILE A 155 -15.38 6.38 4.67
CA ILE A 155 -13.97 6.63 4.38
C ILE A 155 -13.70 8.12 4.56
N SER A 156 -12.84 8.45 5.52
CA SER A 156 -12.43 9.82 5.75
C SER A 156 -11.38 10.24 4.73
N ARG A 157 -11.47 11.48 4.24
CA ARG A 157 -10.47 12.01 3.30
C ARG A 157 -9.13 12.18 4.03
N PRO A 158 -8.02 11.70 3.47
CA PRO A 158 -6.70 11.97 4.02
C PRO A 158 -6.44 13.48 4.10
N GLU A 159 -6.04 13.97 5.26
CA GLU A 159 -5.69 15.38 5.44
C GLU A 159 -4.30 15.69 4.89
N PHE A 160 -4.17 16.89 4.31
CA PHE A 160 -2.89 17.47 3.93
C PHE A 160 -2.34 18.30 5.07
N TYR A 161 -1.05 18.13 5.33
CA TYR A 161 -0.32 19.04 6.17
C TYR A 161 1.12 19.15 5.69
N ASN A 162 1.70 20.32 5.94
CA ASN A 162 3.12 20.52 5.77
C ASN A 162 3.84 19.86 6.96
N VAL A 163 4.75 18.93 6.66
CA VAL A 163 5.47 18.16 7.68
C VAL A 163 6.27 19.09 8.59
N CYS A 164 6.91 20.13 8.05
CA CYS A 164 7.68 21.11 8.84
C CYS A 164 6.81 22.00 9.73
N ILE A 165 5.54 22.25 9.37
CA ILE A 165 4.63 22.97 10.26
C ILE A 165 4.23 22.09 11.45
N ARG A 166 3.96 20.80 11.21
CA ARG A 166 3.54 19.86 12.26
C ARG A 166 4.71 19.38 13.12
N TYR A 167 5.88 19.22 12.50
CA TYR A 167 7.12 18.73 13.09
C TYR A 167 8.30 19.62 12.70
N PRO A 168 8.37 20.87 13.22
CA PRO A 168 9.47 21.78 12.88
C PRO A 168 10.84 21.18 13.11
N GLN A 169 10.99 20.31 14.12
CA GLN A 169 12.26 19.66 14.43
C GLN A 169 12.77 18.77 13.30
N LEU A 170 11.89 18.15 12.49
CA LEU A 170 12.31 17.36 11.32
C LEU A 170 12.83 18.25 10.19
N CYS A 171 12.68 19.56 10.32
CA CYS A 171 13.12 20.55 9.36
C CYS A 171 14.20 21.50 9.90
N GLU A 172 14.72 21.21 11.09
CA GLU A 172 15.88 21.87 11.68
C GLU A 172 17.13 21.01 11.44
N PHE A 173 17.62 21.01 10.20
CA PHE A 173 18.75 20.17 9.81
C PHE A 173 20.09 20.88 10.00
N ASP A 174 21.07 20.14 10.55
CA ASP A 174 22.48 20.52 10.52
C ASP A 174 23.16 19.81 9.35
N PHE A 175 23.99 20.52 8.58
CA PHE A 175 24.63 19.94 7.41
C PHE A 175 25.71 18.93 7.84
N SER A 176 25.33 17.66 7.87
CA SER A 176 26.27 16.55 8.00
C SER A 176 26.93 16.27 6.65
N GLN A 177 28.26 16.14 6.62
CA GLN A 177 29.00 15.63 5.46
C GLN A 177 29.11 14.09 5.49
N GLU A 178 28.11 13.39 6.02
CA GLU A 178 28.09 11.93 5.86
C GLU A 178 27.87 11.58 4.39
N ASN A 179 28.59 10.57 3.91
CA ASN A 179 28.42 10.02 2.57
C ASN A 179 27.13 9.19 2.53
N LYS A 180 25.98 9.88 2.58
CA LYS A 180 24.63 9.33 2.60
C LYS A 180 23.91 9.69 1.30
N THR A 181 23.16 8.72 0.77
CA THR A 181 22.40 8.85 -0.48
C THR A 181 21.08 8.12 -0.33
N ALA A 182 20.00 8.66 -0.90
CA ALA A 182 18.69 8.04 -0.81
C ALA A 182 17.90 8.02 -2.12
N LEU A 183 17.11 6.96 -2.30
CA LEU A 183 16.06 6.85 -3.31
C LEU A 183 14.71 6.66 -2.61
N ILE A 184 13.74 7.51 -2.90
CA ILE A 184 12.34 7.31 -2.53
C ILE A 184 11.55 7.09 -3.82
N TYR A 185 10.94 5.91 -3.94
CA TYR A 185 10.13 5.51 -5.09
C TYR A 185 8.68 5.28 -4.67
N SER A 186 7.73 5.89 -5.39
CA SER A 186 6.30 5.60 -5.27
C SER A 186 5.60 5.78 -6.61
N GLY A 187 5.14 4.67 -7.18
CA GLY A 187 4.62 4.59 -8.53
C GLY A 187 3.23 5.19 -8.68
N GLY A 188 2.20 4.38 -8.46
CA GLY A 188 0.80 4.83 -8.47
C GLY A 188 -0.15 4.04 -9.37
N ILE A 189 0.31 3.09 -10.19
CA ILE A 189 -0.47 2.39 -11.25
C ILE A 189 -1.15 3.37 -12.21
N ASN A 190 -2.23 4.03 -11.78
CA ASN A 190 -3.03 5.01 -12.50
C ASN A 190 -3.70 6.00 -11.51
N ASP A 191 -4.47 6.97 -12.00
CA ASP A 191 -5.12 7.99 -11.17
C ASP A 191 -6.03 7.44 -10.07
N GLY A 192 -6.68 6.30 -10.32
CA GLY A 192 -7.61 5.67 -9.38
C GLY A 192 -6.96 4.79 -8.31
N TYR A 193 -5.64 4.58 -8.39
CA TYR A 193 -4.85 3.77 -7.45
C TYR A 193 -3.73 4.58 -6.78
N ALA A 194 -3.34 5.73 -7.32
CA ALA A 194 -2.34 6.60 -6.71
C ALA A 194 -2.88 7.36 -5.48
N TYR A 195 -3.25 6.63 -4.43
CA TYR A 195 -3.87 7.17 -3.23
C TYR A 195 -2.97 8.18 -2.50
N MET A 196 -3.60 9.19 -1.92
CA MET A 196 -2.91 10.28 -1.22
C MET A 196 -2.00 9.82 -0.07
N ARG A 197 -2.33 8.70 0.60
CA ARG A 197 -1.50 8.14 1.67
C ARG A 197 -0.05 7.91 1.25
N TYR A 198 0.18 7.53 0.00
CA TYR A 198 1.53 7.27 -0.49
C TYR A 198 2.34 8.56 -0.61
N TRP A 199 1.70 9.68 -0.95
CA TRP A 199 2.36 10.99 -0.95
C TRP A 199 2.77 11.41 0.47
N ASN A 200 1.89 11.19 1.45
CA ASN A 200 2.21 11.47 2.86
C ASN A 200 3.43 10.68 3.32
N ASP A 201 3.51 9.38 2.98
CA ASP A 201 4.69 8.57 3.28
C ASP A 201 5.97 9.15 2.61
N VAL A 202 5.91 9.55 1.34
CA VAL A 202 7.05 10.15 0.63
C VAL A 202 7.51 11.45 1.30
N LYS A 203 6.58 12.37 1.61
CA LYS A 203 6.91 13.65 2.27
C LYS A 203 7.52 13.46 3.65
N PHE A 204 6.95 12.54 4.42
CA PHE A 204 7.40 12.29 5.78
C PHE A 204 8.80 11.69 5.78
N MET A 205 9.06 10.68 4.93
CA MET A 205 10.38 10.07 4.83
C MET A 205 11.43 11.05 4.30
N TYR A 206 11.10 11.87 3.28
CA TYR A 206 12.02 12.89 2.77
C TYR A 206 12.46 13.84 3.89
N SER A 207 11.52 14.28 4.73
CA SER A 207 11.81 15.16 5.87
C SER A 207 12.67 14.45 6.93
N ILE A 208 12.38 13.17 7.24
CA ILE A 208 13.23 12.36 8.13
C ILE A 208 14.65 12.26 7.59
N LEU A 209 14.84 12.01 6.29
CA LEU A 209 16.17 11.87 5.71
C LEU A 209 16.99 13.15 5.87
N LEU A 210 16.38 14.32 5.64
CA LEU A 210 17.06 15.60 5.89
C LEU A 210 17.46 15.75 7.36
N ASP A 211 16.55 15.47 8.31
CA ASP A 211 16.83 15.44 9.76
C ASP A 211 17.98 14.48 10.12
N LYS A 212 18.06 13.33 9.44
CA LYS A 212 19.13 12.33 9.62
C LYS A 212 20.40 12.64 8.83
N GLY A 213 20.51 13.84 8.26
CA GLY A 213 21.74 14.34 7.63
C GLY A 213 22.02 13.77 6.25
N TYR A 214 21.00 13.29 5.53
CA TYR A 214 21.11 13.03 4.09
C TYR A 214 21.11 14.37 3.34
N PRO A 215 22.14 14.68 2.53
CA PRO A 215 22.15 15.91 1.75
C PRO A 215 21.00 15.92 0.72
N GLU A 216 20.28 17.03 0.60
CA GLU A 216 19.17 17.20 -0.36
C GLU A 216 19.58 16.80 -1.80
N ASP A 217 20.77 17.21 -2.24
CA ASP A 217 21.32 16.88 -3.57
C ASP A 217 21.57 15.39 -3.80
N ASN A 218 21.58 14.59 -2.73
CA ASN A 218 21.78 13.14 -2.73
C ASN A 218 20.48 12.35 -2.46
N ILE A 219 19.32 13.01 -2.34
CA ILE A 219 18.02 12.34 -2.21
C ILE A 219 17.29 12.44 -3.54
N ARG A 220 16.90 11.31 -4.15
CA ARG A 220 16.07 11.32 -5.36
C ARG A 220 14.69 10.77 -5.09
N VAL A 221 13.69 11.55 -5.47
CA VAL A 221 12.27 11.23 -5.36
C VAL A 221 11.73 10.94 -6.75
N VAL A 222 11.24 9.70 -6.93
CA VAL A 222 10.63 9.21 -8.16
C VAL A 222 9.15 8.96 -7.85
N TYR A 223 8.27 9.78 -8.43
CA TYR A 223 6.86 9.80 -8.03
C TYR A 223 5.92 10.00 -9.23
N LYS A 224 4.87 9.17 -9.33
CA LYS A 224 3.78 9.26 -10.33
C LYS A 224 4.23 9.76 -11.72
N ASN A 225 3.68 10.89 -12.17
CA ASN A 225 3.97 11.57 -13.43
C ASN A 225 5.16 12.55 -13.33
N GLY A 226 5.87 12.57 -12.21
CA GLY A 226 6.98 13.49 -11.95
C GLY A 226 6.54 14.81 -11.29
N ILE A 227 5.29 14.89 -10.83
CA ILE A 227 4.71 16.06 -10.17
C ILE A 227 4.21 15.61 -8.79
N GLY A 228 4.60 16.33 -7.74
CA GLY A 228 4.08 16.11 -6.39
C GLY A 228 2.65 16.60 -6.22
N GLU A 229 1.94 16.10 -5.22
CA GLU A 229 0.56 16.55 -4.93
C GLU A 229 0.52 17.96 -4.32
N ASP A 230 1.66 18.43 -3.81
CA ASP A 230 1.91 19.79 -3.36
C ASP A 230 3.39 20.15 -3.61
N SER A 231 3.80 21.35 -3.17
CA SER A 231 5.17 21.86 -3.35
C SER A 231 6.04 21.73 -2.10
N ASP A 232 5.67 20.90 -1.12
CA ASP A 232 6.41 20.79 0.15
C ASP A 232 7.80 20.17 -0.04
N ILE A 233 7.96 19.26 -1.01
CA ILE A 233 9.22 18.58 -1.32
C ILE A 233 9.44 18.49 -2.84
N PRO A 234 10.68 18.34 -3.32
CA PRO A 234 10.94 18.14 -4.74
C PRO A 234 10.59 16.72 -5.22
N VAL A 235 9.92 16.63 -6.38
CA VAL A 235 9.88 15.42 -7.20
C VAL A 235 10.87 15.58 -8.35
N HIS A 236 11.76 14.60 -8.50
CA HIS A 236 12.89 14.71 -9.43
C HIS A 236 12.62 14.02 -10.77
N TYR A 237 11.90 12.89 -10.73
CA TYR A 237 11.61 12.10 -11.91
C TYR A 237 10.21 11.48 -11.84
N ALA A 238 9.61 11.28 -13.01
CA ALA A 238 8.41 10.47 -13.14
C ALA A 238 8.69 8.99 -12.84
N ALA A 239 7.72 8.32 -12.22
CA ALA A 239 7.76 6.88 -11.94
C ALA A 239 7.45 6.06 -13.20
N ASN A 240 8.35 6.15 -14.16
CA ASN A 240 8.40 5.30 -15.35
C ASN A 240 9.84 4.79 -15.55
N GLN A 241 10.04 3.87 -16.49
CA GLN A 241 11.34 3.25 -16.73
C GLN A 241 12.46 4.28 -17.01
N THR A 242 12.16 5.37 -17.72
CA THR A 242 13.16 6.41 -18.02
C THR A 242 13.53 7.18 -16.75
N GLY A 243 12.53 7.63 -15.99
CA GLY A 243 12.75 8.39 -14.75
C GLY A 243 13.48 7.58 -13.68
N LEU A 244 13.11 6.31 -13.49
CA LEU A 244 13.79 5.42 -12.54
C LEU A 244 15.25 5.15 -12.96
N ASN A 245 15.51 4.89 -14.24
CA ASN A 245 16.89 4.74 -14.74
C ASN A 245 17.72 6.02 -14.53
N ASN A 246 17.14 7.20 -14.76
CA ASN A 246 17.81 8.47 -14.54
C ASN A 246 18.11 8.70 -13.05
N ALA A 247 17.21 8.29 -12.14
CA ALA A 247 17.44 8.35 -10.71
C ALA A 247 18.64 7.47 -10.31
N PHE A 248 18.67 6.20 -10.73
CA PHE A 248 19.80 5.31 -10.46
C PHE A 248 21.12 5.83 -11.04
N SER A 249 21.11 6.35 -12.27
CA SER A 249 22.31 6.94 -12.87
C SER A 249 22.79 8.17 -12.10
N TYR A 250 21.87 9.06 -11.70
CA TYR A 250 22.18 10.24 -10.92
C TYR A 250 22.84 9.88 -9.59
N LEU A 251 22.27 8.90 -8.88
CA LEU A 251 22.77 8.44 -7.59
C LEU A 251 24.10 7.70 -7.74
N GLY A 252 24.21 6.76 -8.67
CA GLY A 252 25.44 6.00 -8.91
C GLY A 252 26.67 6.88 -9.19
N ASN A 253 26.48 8.02 -9.86
CA ASN A 253 27.55 9.00 -10.10
C ASN A 253 28.02 9.77 -8.84
N ARG A 254 27.32 9.63 -7.71
CA ARG A 254 27.61 10.28 -6.42
C ARG A 254 27.97 9.29 -5.32
N MET A 255 27.81 8.00 -5.57
CA MET A 255 28.06 6.95 -4.61
C MET A 255 29.47 6.38 -4.78
N ASN A 256 30.01 5.80 -3.70
CA ASN A 256 31.24 5.04 -3.69
C ASN A 256 31.17 3.96 -2.59
N SER A 257 32.20 3.13 -2.44
CA SER A 257 32.23 2.02 -1.48
C SER A 257 32.12 2.42 0.01
N ASN A 258 32.10 3.72 0.33
CA ASN A 258 31.86 4.25 1.67
C ASN A 258 30.44 4.84 1.83
N THR A 259 29.60 4.79 0.80
CA THR A 259 28.26 5.40 0.83
C THR A 259 27.28 4.54 1.61
N LYS A 260 26.53 5.16 2.53
CA LYS A 260 25.35 4.57 3.16
C LYS A 260 24.14 4.89 2.29
N PHE A 261 23.51 3.87 1.72
CA PHE A 261 22.36 4.02 0.84
C PHE A 261 21.07 3.78 1.62
N PHE A 262 20.06 4.61 1.39
CA PHE A 262 18.69 4.38 1.85
C PHE A 262 17.75 4.21 0.67
N LEU A 263 16.93 3.18 0.71
CA LEU A 263 15.87 2.94 -0.24
C LEU A 263 14.54 2.92 0.49
N MET A 264 13.60 3.74 0.03
CA MET A 264 12.19 3.54 0.33
C MET A 264 11.43 3.24 -0.94
N MET A 265 10.67 2.15 -0.92
CA MET A 265 9.69 1.82 -1.94
C MET A 265 8.31 1.80 -1.31
N ASN A 266 7.35 2.41 -1.98
CA ASN A 266 5.97 2.49 -1.53
C ASN A 266 5.02 2.40 -2.72
N ASN A 267 3.72 2.44 -2.45
CA ASN A 267 2.61 2.26 -3.39
C ASN A 267 2.18 0.79 -3.53
N HIS A 268 1.45 0.48 -4.59
CA HIS A 268 0.93 -0.86 -4.86
C HIS A 268 2.01 -1.88 -5.24
N GLY A 269 1.70 -3.16 -4.99
CA GLY A 269 2.50 -4.33 -5.38
C GLY A 269 1.61 -5.49 -5.84
N GLY A 270 2.17 -6.38 -6.66
CA GLY A 270 1.54 -7.58 -7.19
C GLY A 270 2.47 -8.78 -7.00
N GLY A 271 1.88 -9.95 -6.81
CA GLY A 271 2.58 -11.18 -6.45
C GLY A 271 1.58 -12.33 -6.32
N ASN A 272 2.00 -13.41 -5.66
CA ASN A 272 1.20 -14.63 -5.53
C ASN A 272 0.57 -14.76 -4.13
N ASP A 273 -0.72 -14.44 -4.00
CA ASP A 273 -1.38 -14.50 -2.69
C ASP A 273 -1.75 -15.94 -2.27
N THR A 274 -1.12 -16.42 -1.20
CA THR A 274 -1.45 -17.74 -0.61
C THR A 274 -2.22 -17.65 0.70
N TYR A 275 -2.39 -16.45 1.25
CA TYR A 275 -3.13 -16.20 2.49
C TYR A 275 -4.62 -15.98 2.23
N ASN A 276 -4.95 -15.31 1.13
CA ASN A 276 -6.30 -15.10 0.64
C ASN A 276 -6.36 -15.34 -0.88
N PRO A 277 -6.81 -16.54 -1.30
CA PRO A 277 -6.91 -16.90 -2.72
C PRO A 277 -7.80 -15.98 -3.56
N SER A 278 -8.64 -15.14 -2.96
CA SER A 278 -9.46 -14.16 -3.68
C SER A 278 -8.65 -13.05 -4.34
N TYR A 279 -7.43 -12.76 -3.88
CA TYR A 279 -6.53 -11.81 -4.55
C TYR A 279 -5.77 -12.43 -5.74
N GLY A 280 -5.66 -13.77 -5.77
CA GLY A 280 -5.07 -14.50 -6.88
C GLY A 280 -3.57 -14.20 -7.09
N ASN A 281 -3.12 -14.38 -8.34
CA ASN A 281 -1.76 -14.09 -8.75
C ASN A 281 -1.76 -12.84 -9.65
N SER A 282 -1.01 -11.84 -9.21
CA SER A 282 -0.81 -10.55 -9.89
C SER A 282 0.66 -10.22 -10.14
N GLY A 283 1.55 -11.20 -9.92
CA GLY A 283 2.98 -11.10 -10.21
C GLY A 283 3.30 -11.44 -11.67
N VAL A 284 4.59 -11.48 -11.99
CA VAL A 284 5.11 -11.81 -13.33
C VAL A 284 5.64 -13.24 -13.33
N ILE A 285 5.66 -13.90 -14.48
CA ILE A 285 6.29 -15.23 -14.58
C ILE A 285 7.80 -15.07 -14.32
N ASP A 286 8.29 -15.74 -13.27
CA ASP A 286 9.71 -15.82 -12.96
C ASP A 286 10.44 -16.50 -14.13
N SER A 287 11.24 -15.69 -14.83
CA SER A 287 11.96 -16.12 -16.02
C SER A 287 13.38 -16.58 -15.71
N ASN A 288 13.92 -16.27 -14.54
CA ASN A 288 15.32 -16.51 -14.18
C ASN A 288 15.48 -17.69 -13.20
N GLY A 289 14.40 -18.07 -12.50
CA GLY A 289 14.30 -19.19 -11.57
C GLY A 289 14.71 -18.89 -10.13
N ASP A 290 14.94 -17.65 -9.72
CA ASP A 290 15.42 -17.30 -8.37
C ASP A 290 14.32 -17.23 -7.31
N ASP A 291 13.04 -17.24 -7.71
CA ASP A 291 11.90 -17.54 -6.83
C ASP A 291 11.69 -19.05 -6.59
N ASN A 292 12.58 -19.88 -7.15
CA ASN A 292 12.72 -21.30 -6.79
C ASN A 292 13.86 -21.51 -5.79
N ARG A 293 13.75 -20.89 -4.61
CA ARG A 293 14.81 -20.80 -3.59
C ARG A 293 14.36 -21.31 -2.24
N ALA A 294 15.27 -21.81 -1.41
CA ALA A 294 15.04 -22.07 0.01
C ALA A 294 13.74 -22.84 0.40
N GLY A 295 13.18 -23.63 -0.52
CA GLY A 295 11.91 -24.35 -0.31
C GLY A 295 10.64 -23.61 -0.81
N ILE A 296 10.79 -22.39 -1.33
CA ILE A 296 9.82 -21.65 -2.13
C ILE A 296 9.96 -22.11 -3.59
N ASN A 297 8.82 -22.34 -4.23
CA ASN A 297 8.71 -22.68 -5.65
C ASN A 297 7.31 -22.27 -6.10
N ASP A 298 7.16 -21.00 -6.43
CA ASP A 298 5.93 -20.48 -7.01
C ASP A 298 6.12 -20.00 -8.46
N ASN A 299 7.36 -19.69 -8.86
CA ASN A 299 7.74 -19.20 -10.20
C ASN A 299 7.08 -17.85 -10.52
N VAL A 300 7.05 -16.94 -9.55
CA VAL A 300 6.40 -15.63 -9.67
C VAL A 300 7.32 -14.53 -9.16
N ASP A 301 7.75 -13.65 -10.06
CA ASP A 301 8.44 -12.42 -9.67
C ASP A 301 7.42 -11.45 -9.05
N GLU A 302 7.80 -10.82 -7.94
CA GLU A 302 7.04 -9.71 -7.39
C GLU A 302 7.08 -8.51 -8.34
N GLN A 303 5.90 -7.97 -8.62
CA GLN A 303 5.75 -6.79 -9.46
C GLN A 303 5.45 -5.57 -8.60
N PHE A 304 6.25 -4.54 -8.80
CA PHE A 304 5.95 -3.16 -8.44
C PHE A 304 5.41 -2.42 -9.65
N PHE A 305 4.78 -1.28 -9.43
CA PHE A 305 4.12 -0.56 -10.51
C PHE A 305 4.83 0.75 -10.84
N TYR A 306 5.07 0.95 -12.14
CA TYR A 306 5.18 2.29 -12.70
C TYR A 306 3.82 2.99 -12.72
N TYR A 307 3.84 4.28 -12.97
CA TYR A 307 2.63 5.07 -13.17
C TYR A 307 2.28 5.14 -14.66
N ASN A 308 1.01 4.94 -14.99
CA ASN A 308 0.44 4.94 -16.35
C ASN A 308 1.20 4.03 -17.31
N SER A 309 1.53 2.82 -16.87
CA SER A 309 2.30 1.88 -17.67
C SER A 309 1.79 0.46 -17.49
N SER A 310 1.80 -0.29 -18.59
CA SER A 310 1.63 -1.75 -18.59
C SER A 310 2.95 -2.51 -18.42
N THR A 311 4.08 -1.81 -18.34
CA THR A 311 5.39 -2.44 -18.17
C THR A 311 5.56 -2.87 -16.73
N ALA A 312 5.90 -4.14 -16.52
CA ALA A 312 6.27 -4.65 -15.21
C ALA A 312 7.54 -3.97 -14.68
N LEU A 313 7.54 -3.62 -13.40
CA LEU A 313 8.74 -3.30 -12.63
C LEU A 313 8.96 -4.46 -11.66
N THR A 314 9.79 -5.43 -12.04
CA THR A 314 10.09 -6.58 -11.18
C THR A 314 11.15 -6.24 -10.13
N ASP A 315 11.10 -6.94 -9.01
CA ASP A 315 12.21 -7.10 -8.07
C ASP A 315 13.55 -7.40 -8.75
N ASP A 316 13.54 -8.24 -9.78
CA ASP A 316 14.70 -8.68 -10.55
C ASP A 316 15.38 -7.49 -11.27
N PHE A 317 14.57 -6.64 -11.92
CA PHE A 317 15.05 -5.39 -12.49
C PHE A 317 15.59 -4.45 -11.41
N LEU A 318 14.90 -4.30 -10.28
CA LEU A 318 15.35 -3.45 -9.17
C LEU A 318 16.67 -3.93 -8.59
N ALA A 319 16.81 -5.23 -8.37
CA ALA A 319 18.02 -5.87 -7.88
C ALA A 319 19.18 -5.64 -8.82
N SER A 320 18.98 -5.76 -10.14
CA SER A 320 20.02 -5.45 -11.13
C SER A 320 20.55 -4.01 -11.01
N LYS A 321 19.68 -3.05 -10.64
CA LYS A 321 20.06 -1.65 -10.45
C LYS A 321 20.72 -1.41 -9.11
N ILE A 322 20.13 -1.91 -8.03
CA ILE A 322 20.58 -1.73 -6.66
C ILE A 322 21.95 -2.39 -6.47
N ASN A 323 22.10 -3.64 -6.92
CA ASN A 323 23.35 -4.40 -6.78
C ASN A 323 24.50 -3.83 -7.63
N ALA A 324 24.20 -2.99 -8.62
CA ALA A 324 25.22 -2.26 -9.39
C ALA A 324 25.69 -0.96 -8.72
N LEU A 325 25.01 -0.46 -7.68
CA LEU A 325 25.41 0.77 -6.99
C LEU A 325 26.65 0.52 -6.11
N PRO A 326 27.67 1.40 -6.19
CA PRO A 326 28.83 1.30 -5.29
C PRO A 326 28.43 1.84 -3.91
N MET A 327 28.17 0.96 -2.95
CA MET A 327 27.77 1.33 -1.58
C MET A 327 28.51 0.50 -0.52
N ASN A 328 28.57 1.04 0.70
CA ASN A 328 29.07 0.35 1.88
C ASN A 328 27.98 -0.49 2.56
N SER A 329 26.81 0.12 2.70
CA SER A 329 25.67 -0.41 3.43
C SER A 329 24.35 0.09 2.83
N MET A 330 23.27 -0.64 3.09
CA MET A 330 21.92 -0.28 2.65
C MET A 330 20.91 -0.44 3.79
N ILE A 331 19.98 0.50 3.89
CA ILE A 331 18.71 0.31 4.60
C ILE A 331 17.62 0.35 3.53
N ALA A 332 16.81 -0.69 3.43
CA ALA A 332 15.67 -0.76 2.52
C ALA A 332 14.36 -0.88 3.32
N VAL A 333 13.43 0.04 3.08
CA VAL A 333 12.09 0.10 3.66
C VAL A 333 11.09 -0.07 2.52
N VAL A 334 10.49 -1.26 2.40
CA VAL A 334 9.73 -1.67 1.22
C VAL A 334 8.28 -1.97 1.61
N LYS A 335 7.38 -1.06 1.24
CA LYS A 335 5.96 -1.04 1.63
C LYS A 335 4.89 -1.30 0.54
N PRO A 336 5.17 -2.02 -0.56
CA PRO A 336 4.09 -2.57 -1.38
C PRO A 336 3.54 -3.91 -0.87
N CYS A 337 2.40 -4.35 -1.42
CA CYS A 337 1.98 -5.76 -1.26
C CYS A 337 3.05 -6.71 -1.77
N TYR A 338 3.13 -7.91 -1.19
CA TYR A 338 4.11 -8.93 -1.56
C TYR A 338 5.57 -8.47 -1.35
N SER A 339 5.81 -7.36 -0.64
CA SER A 339 7.15 -6.76 -0.47
C SER A 339 8.25 -7.68 0.06
N GLY A 340 7.92 -8.82 0.67
CA GLY A 340 8.90 -9.81 1.12
C GLY A 340 9.73 -10.42 -0.02
N GLY A 341 9.23 -10.40 -1.26
CA GLY A 341 9.89 -10.93 -2.44
C GLY A 341 11.32 -10.43 -2.64
N VAL A 342 11.49 -9.12 -2.46
CA VAL A 342 12.78 -8.45 -2.69
C VAL A 342 13.89 -8.87 -1.73
N ILE A 343 13.56 -9.55 -0.62
CA ILE A 343 14.54 -9.87 0.42
C ILE A 343 15.68 -10.69 -0.17
N TRP A 344 15.34 -11.68 -1.01
CA TRP A 344 16.34 -12.54 -1.61
C TRP A 344 17.26 -11.78 -2.56
N ASP A 345 16.73 -10.85 -3.35
CA ASP A 345 17.50 -10.15 -4.39
C ASP A 345 18.28 -8.97 -3.84
N PHE A 346 17.76 -8.36 -2.78
CA PHE A 346 18.37 -7.23 -2.11
C PHE A 346 19.37 -7.67 -1.05
N LYS A 347 19.47 -8.97 -0.71
CA LYS A 347 20.48 -9.43 0.26
C LYS A 347 21.89 -9.06 -0.17
N GLY A 348 22.73 -8.79 0.81
CA GLY A 348 24.13 -8.45 0.62
C GLY A 348 24.79 -8.12 1.95
N PRO A 349 26.14 -8.06 2.00
CA PRO A 349 26.83 -7.65 3.22
C PRO A 349 26.41 -6.23 3.63
N ASN A 350 26.24 -6.01 4.94
CA ASN A 350 25.86 -4.72 5.55
C ASN A 350 24.55 -4.13 5.02
N ARG A 351 23.56 -4.98 4.74
CA ARG A 351 22.23 -4.55 4.34
C ARG A 351 21.22 -4.88 5.43
N VAL A 352 20.27 -3.98 5.61
CA VAL A 352 19.07 -4.19 6.41
C VAL A 352 17.88 -4.02 5.47
N ILE A 353 17.04 -5.04 5.38
CA ILE A 353 15.85 -5.04 4.53
C ILE A 353 14.65 -5.21 5.44
N MET A 354 13.70 -4.28 5.35
CA MET A 354 12.48 -4.26 6.14
C MET A 354 11.30 -4.16 5.18
N THR A 355 10.38 -5.13 5.24
CA THR A 355 9.26 -5.22 4.31
C THR A 355 7.93 -5.23 5.07
N SER A 356 6.88 -4.67 4.45
CA SER A 356 5.54 -4.60 5.07
C SER A 356 4.82 -5.96 5.16
N GLY A 357 5.24 -6.95 4.38
CA GLY A 357 4.63 -8.27 4.36
C GLY A 357 5.57 -9.34 3.83
N THR A 358 5.10 -10.58 3.83
CA THR A 358 5.75 -11.69 3.11
C THR A 358 5.61 -11.50 1.59
N GLU A 359 6.28 -12.34 0.81
CA GLU A 359 6.10 -12.42 -0.65
C GLU A 359 4.73 -12.99 -1.05
N PHE A 360 3.93 -13.50 -0.10
CA PHE A 360 2.68 -14.22 -0.39
C PHE A 360 1.39 -13.55 0.09
N GLN A 361 1.43 -12.27 0.47
CA GLN A 361 0.26 -11.59 1.03
C GLN A 361 0.16 -10.11 0.65
N VAL A 362 -1.07 -9.62 0.63
CA VAL A 362 -1.34 -8.19 0.61
C VAL A 362 -0.93 -7.49 1.90
N THR A 363 -0.70 -6.17 1.80
CA THR A 363 -0.42 -5.26 2.90
C THR A 363 -1.41 -4.08 2.86
N TYR A 364 -1.41 -3.27 3.91
CA TYR A 364 -2.49 -2.35 4.19
C TYR A 364 -2.01 -0.92 4.48
N SER A 365 -2.91 0.01 4.23
CA SER A 365 -2.85 1.35 4.78
C SER A 365 -3.08 1.35 6.29
N HIS A 366 -2.60 2.37 6.99
CA HIS A 366 -2.96 2.61 8.38
C HIS A 366 -4.48 2.85 8.52
N THR A 367 -5.07 2.51 9.67
CA THR A 367 -6.52 2.66 9.92
C THR A 367 -7.04 4.09 9.69
N SER A 368 -6.19 5.10 9.86
CA SER A 368 -6.48 6.49 9.53
C SER A 368 -6.71 6.77 8.03
N GLY A 369 -6.23 5.89 7.15
CA GLY A 369 -6.12 6.14 5.70
C GLY A 369 -5.04 7.16 5.30
N MET A 370 -4.29 7.75 6.25
CA MET A 370 -3.32 8.81 5.97
C MET A 370 -1.92 8.31 5.56
N PHE A 371 -1.57 7.08 5.93
CA PHE A 371 -0.25 6.48 5.74
C PHE A 371 -0.40 5.00 5.36
N GLY A 372 0.68 4.37 4.93
CA GLY A 372 0.82 2.94 5.02
C GLY A 372 0.94 2.44 6.47
N GLU A 373 0.43 1.25 6.81
CA GLU A 373 0.54 0.70 8.19
C GLU A 373 1.99 0.53 8.61
N PHE A 374 2.75 -0.29 7.87
CA PHE A 374 4.17 -0.49 8.13
C PHE A 374 5.00 0.82 8.15
N THR A 375 4.82 1.72 7.18
CA THR A 375 5.56 2.99 7.13
C THR A 375 5.19 3.92 8.28
N TYR A 376 3.91 3.96 8.67
CA TYR A 376 3.45 4.72 9.83
C TYR A 376 4.23 4.34 11.09
N HIS A 377 4.34 3.04 11.37
CA HIS A 377 5.08 2.57 12.55
C HIS A 377 6.58 2.74 12.42
N PHE A 378 7.15 2.58 11.22
CA PHE A 378 8.56 2.89 10.96
C PHE A 378 8.87 4.36 11.27
N PHE A 379 8.06 5.29 10.74
CA PHE A 379 8.20 6.72 11.01
C PHE A 379 8.07 7.03 12.50
N ALA A 380 7.09 6.41 13.17
CA ALA A 380 6.90 6.57 14.60
C ALA A 380 8.16 6.16 15.38
N ALA A 381 8.72 5.00 15.07
CA ALA A 381 9.92 4.47 15.71
C ALA A 381 11.12 5.42 15.55
N VAL A 382 11.46 5.79 14.31
CA VAL A 382 12.71 6.53 14.03
C VAL A 382 12.66 8.02 14.38
N THR A 383 11.46 8.57 14.55
CA THR A 383 11.27 9.95 15.01
C THR A 383 10.95 10.07 16.50
N GLY A 384 10.57 8.97 17.16
CA GLY A 384 10.05 8.99 18.52
C GLY A 384 8.71 9.74 18.64
N LYS A 385 7.98 9.90 17.53
CA LYS A 385 6.73 10.66 17.45
C LYS A 385 5.68 9.96 16.62
N ASP A 386 4.48 9.85 17.16
CA ASP A 386 3.30 9.43 16.40
C ASP A 386 3.06 10.37 15.20
N PRO A 387 3.04 9.87 13.94
CA PRO A 387 2.95 10.71 12.74
C PRO A 387 1.67 11.53 12.57
N ILE A 388 0.60 11.19 13.30
CA ILE A 388 -0.69 11.89 13.21
C ILE A 388 -0.85 12.87 14.37
N THR A 389 -0.65 12.39 15.59
CA THR A 389 -0.93 13.12 16.83
C THR A 389 0.27 13.92 17.35
N GLY A 390 1.49 13.55 16.95
CA GLY A 390 2.73 14.13 17.48
C GLY A 390 3.05 13.75 18.92
N ASN A 391 2.31 12.80 19.49
CA ASN A 391 2.61 12.24 20.80
C ASN A 391 3.96 11.52 20.77
N THR A 392 4.68 11.56 21.89
CA THR A 392 5.93 10.83 22.01
C THR A 392 5.68 9.32 22.02
N VAL A 393 6.48 8.58 21.25
CA VAL A 393 6.60 7.13 21.31
C VAL A 393 8.04 6.76 21.66
N ASN A 394 8.26 5.54 22.14
CA ASN A 394 9.61 5.07 22.46
C ASN A 394 9.90 3.73 21.79
N ALA A 395 10.84 3.74 20.85
CA ALA A 395 11.39 2.54 20.22
C ALA A 395 12.82 2.21 20.72
N ASP A 396 13.44 3.06 21.53
CA ASP A 396 14.78 2.86 22.10
C ASP A 396 14.70 1.80 23.21
N LEU A 397 15.03 0.55 22.87
CA LEU A 397 14.89 -0.61 23.76
C LEU A 397 16.07 -0.71 24.72
N ASN A 398 17.26 -0.24 24.30
CA ASN A 398 18.48 -0.35 25.08
C ASN A 398 18.84 0.92 25.85
N ALA A 399 18.08 2.01 25.67
CA ALA A 399 18.24 3.33 26.28
C ALA A 399 19.59 4.01 25.94
N ASP A 400 20.13 3.77 24.75
CA ASP A 400 21.37 4.40 24.26
C ASP A 400 21.16 5.77 23.60
N GLY A 401 19.90 6.19 23.45
CA GLY A 401 19.50 7.47 22.87
C GLY A 401 19.43 7.46 21.34
N LYS A 402 19.53 6.30 20.70
CA LYS A 402 19.38 6.11 19.25
C LYS A 402 18.37 5.00 18.96
N ILE A 403 17.91 4.94 17.71
CA ILE A 403 17.00 3.90 17.24
C ILE A 403 17.72 3.12 16.14
N SER A 404 18.16 1.91 16.47
CA SER A 404 18.69 0.95 15.52
C SER A 404 17.58 0.41 14.61
N MET A 405 17.92 -0.14 13.45
CA MET A 405 16.92 -0.76 12.57
C MET A 405 16.31 -2.02 13.18
N TYR A 406 17.05 -2.72 14.04
CA TYR A 406 16.50 -3.78 14.90
C TYR A 406 15.37 -3.24 15.79
N GLU A 407 15.60 -2.14 16.50
CA GLU A 407 14.61 -1.51 17.37
C GLU A 407 13.40 -0.98 16.61
N ALA A 408 13.64 -0.37 15.44
CA ALA A 408 12.56 0.04 14.55
C ALA A 408 11.68 -1.14 14.14
N GLN A 409 12.28 -2.27 13.76
CA GLN A 409 11.51 -3.48 13.41
C GLN A 409 10.73 -4.03 14.59
N VAL A 410 11.34 -4.12 15.78
CA VAL A 410 10.66 -4.59 16.98
C VAL A 410 9.46 -3.69 17.33
N TYR A 411 9.62 -2.38 17.18
CA TYR A 411 8.52 -1.43 17.36
C TYR A 411 7.40 -1.67 16.35
N ILE A 412 7.73 -1.84 15.06
CA ILE A 412 6.74 -2.14 14.01
C ILE A 412 5.95 -3.39 14.36
N LEU A 413 6.62 -4.51 14.62
CA LEU A 413 5.96 -5.79 14.95
C LEU A 413 5.06 -5.72 16.19
N ALA A 414 5.40 -4.85 17.15
CA ALA A 414 4.62 -4.67 18.37
C ALA A 414 3.39 -3.78 18.20
N ASN A 415 3.34 -2.94 17.16
CA ASN A 415 2.30 -1.94 16.96
C ASN A 415 1.47 -2.14 15.68
N ASP A 416 1.92 -2.98 14.75
CA ASP A 416 1.16 -3.36 13.57
C ASP A 416 -0.21 -3.93 13.96
N ALA A 417 -1.27 -3.28 13.47
CA ALA A 417 -2.65 -3.63 13.77
C ALA A 417 -3.38 -4.21 12.57
N ARG A 418 -2.68 -4.47 11.46
CA ARG A 418 -3.26 -5.02 10.23
C ARG A 418 -2.95 -6.50 10.11
N ASN A 419 -3.70 -7.18 9.24
CA ASN A 419 -3.47 -8.60 8.97
C ASN A 419 -2.32 -8.77 7.96
N GLU A 420 -1.16 -8.21 8.30
CA GLU A 420 0.09 -8.35 7.58
C GLU A 420 1.17 -8.93 8.51
N GLN A 421 2.34 -9.21 7.96
CA GLN A 421 3.43 -9.95 8.60
C GLN A 421 4.73 -9.29 8.15
N PRO A 422 5.08 -8.12 8.72
CA PRO A 422 6.31 -7.44 8.38
C PRO A 422 7.51 -8.38 8.50
N GLN A 423 8.37 -8.37 7.50
CA GLN A 423 9.59 -9.18 7.47
C GLN A 423 10.82 -8.30 7.62
N TYR A 424 11.89 -8.94 8.09
CA TYR A 424 13.16 -8.32 8.37
C TYR A 424 14.29 -9.24 7.97
N GLU A 425 15.37 -8.68 7.42
CA GLU A 425 16.58 -9.40 7.05
C GLU A 425 17.79 -8.49 7.31
N ASP A 426 18.79 -9.02 8.04
CA ASP A 426 20.01 -8.26 8.37
C ASP A 426 21.25 -9.14 8.60
N ASP A 427 21.23 -10.40 8.15
CA ASP A 427 22.34 -11.35 8.30
C ASP A 427 22.80 -11.97 6.97
N ASN A 428 22.25 -11.49 5.85
CA ASN A 428 22.59 -11.87 4.48
C ASN A 428 22.27 -13.35 4.16
N ASP A 429 21.31 -13.96 4.85
CA ASP A 429 20.81 -15.30 4.50
C ASP A 429 19.67 -15.26 3.45
N GLY A 430 19.06 -14.09 3.24
CA GLY A 430 17.96 -13.89 2.30
C GLY A 430 16.63 -14.47 2.75
N VAL A 431 16.46 -14.72 4.05
CA VAL A 431 15.23 -15.27 4.64
C VAL A 431 14.58 -14.20 5.51
N GLY A 432 13.39 -13.75 5.10
CA GLY A 432 12.58 -12.85 5.90
C GLY A 432 12.19 -13.47 7.25
N THR A 433 12.29 -12.68 8.32
CA THR A 433 11.82 -13.08 9.65
C THR A 433 10.95 -12.02 10.32
N SER A 434 9.95 -12.46 11.09
CA SER A 434 9.21 -11.63 12.06
C SER A 434 9.74 -11.81 13.49
N SER A 435 10.93 -12.39 13.65
CA SER A 435 11.64 -12.57 14.93
C SER A 435 13.07 -12.07 14.80
N PRO A 436 13.27 -10.75 14.67
CA PRO A 436 14.59 -10.17 14.44
C PRO A 436 15.54 -10.45 15.62
N SER A 437 16.84 -10.55 15.34
CA SER A 437 17.87 -10.78 16.36
C SER A 437 18.63 -9.51 16.68
N ALA A 438 18.86 -9.25 17.98
CA ALA A 438 19.74 -8.17 18.43
C ALA A 438 21.23 -8.38 18.10
N SER A 439 21.59 -9.52 17.48
CA SER A 439 22.95 -9.82 17.03
C SER A 439 23.21 -9.52 15.56
N GLY A 440 22.16 -9.22 14.77
CA GLY A 440 22.28 -8.90 13.36
C GLY A 440 22.86 -7.51 13.11
N VAL A 441 23.23 -7.19 11.86
CA VAL A 441 23.90 -5.91 11.57
C VAL A 441 22.98 -4.72 11.85
N GLY A 442 21.66 -4.92 11.80
CA GLY A 442 20.68 -3.88 12.04
C GLY A 442 20.57 -3.40 13.48
N ALA A 443 21.08 -4.17 14.46
CA ALA A 443 21.27 -3.71 15.83
C ALA A 443 22.34 -2.61 15.99
N SER A 444 23.16 -2.42 14.94
CA SER A 444 24.19 -1.37 14.88
C SER A 444 24.03 -0.44 13.67
N THR A 445 22.92 -0.56 12.95
CA THR A 445 22.61 0.25 11.76
C THR A 445 21.56 1.30 12.14
N PHE A 446 21.84 2.55 11.78
CA PHE A 446 21.03 3.71 12.08
C PHE A 446 20.81 4.53 10.82
N LEU A 447 19.69 5.26 10.75
CA LEU A 447 19.42 6.20 9.67
C LEU A 447 20.48 7.30 9.57
#